data_AF-A0A7W0V054-F1
#
_entry.id   AF-A0A7W0V054-F1
#
_cell.length_a   1.000
_cell.length_b   1.000
_cell.length_c   1.000
_cell.angle_alpha   90.00
_cell.angle_beta   90.00
_cell.angle_gamma   90.00
#
_symmetry.space_group_name_H-M   'P 1'
#
loop_
_entity.id
_entity.type
_entity.pdbx_description
1 polymer ?
#
loop_
_entity_poly.entity_id
_entity_poly.type
_entity_poly.pdbx_seq_one_letter_code
_entity_poly.pdbx_strand_id
1 'polypeptide(L)'
;MARQRTLKQAKLATGSEKYLYTFEVLIVSGPLALSFVKKNKVISRTIQMRGDQTLEQLHQAIFSAFEREEEHMYEFQVGGKGPMDPQARRYELGLDDGDAGQEARAAGDVERT
;
A
#
# COMPACT_ATOMS: atom_id res chain seq x y z
N MET A 1 22.27 -38.81 -29.57
CA MET A 1 23.27 -37.73 -29.49
C MET A 1 22.56 -36.40 -29.20
N ALA A 2 22.88 -35.80 -28.04
CA ALA A 2 22.75 -34.37 -27.67
C ALA A 2 21.32 -33.73 -27.64
N ARG A 3 20.89 -32.92 -26.65
CA ARG A 3 21.47 -32.37 -25.42
C ARG A 3 20.29 -31.76 -24.62
N GLN A 4 20.12 -32.13 -23.35
CA GLN A 4 19.19 -31.45 -22.44
C GLN A 4 19.59 -29.97 -22.28
N ARG A 5 18.61 -29.07 -22.27
CA ARG A 5 18.72 -27.73 -21.66
C ARG A 5 17.41 -27.40 -20.93
N THR A 6 17.39 -27.76 -19.65
CA THR A 6 16.54 -27.20 -18.62
C THR A 6 16.73 -25.67 -18.58
N LEU A 7 15.66 -24.91 -18.82
CA LEU A 7 15.60 -23.51 -18.42
C LEU A 7 14.77 -23.42 -17.15
N LYS A 8 15.48 -23.69 -16.05
CA LYS A 8 15.16 -23.21 -14.71
C LYS A 8 14.97 -21.70 -14.85
N GLN A 9 13.74 -21.19 -14.84
CA GLN A 9 13.47 -19.76 -14.82
C GLN A 9 14.11 -19.23 -13.53
N ALA A 10 15.27 -18.60 -13.71
CA ALA A 10 15.98 -17.95 -12.66
C ALA A 10 15.09 -16.84 -12.11
N LYS A 11 14.70 -17.02 -10.85
CA LYS A 11 14.20 -15.98 -9.94
C LYS A 11 14.93 -14.67 -10.25
N LEU A 12 14.25 -13.70 -10.86
CA LEU A 12 14.74 -12.33 -10.92
C LEU A 12 14.67 -11.78 -9.49
N ALA A 13 15.68 -12.11 -8.70
CA ALA A 13 16.09 -11.24 -7.62
C ALA A 13 16.93 -10.14 -8.28
N THR A 14 16.25 -9.15 -8.86
CA THR A 14 16.86 -7.86 -9.15
C THR A 14 17.39 -7.32 -7.82
N GLY A 15 18.70 -7.05 -7.78
CA GLY A 15 19.42 -6.66 -6.57
C GLY A 15 18.65 -5.57 -5.81
N SER A 16 18.26 -5.87 -4.57
CA SER A 16 17.57 -4.94 -3.71
C SER A 16 18.55 -3.84 -3.32
N GLU A 17 18.53 -2.74 -4.07
CA GLU A 17 18.93 -1.46 -3.49
C GLU A 17 18.12 -1.30 -2.20
N LYS A 18 18.80 -1.37 -1.06
CA LYS A 18 18.19 -1.37 0.27
C LYS A 18 17.78 0.06 0.61
N TYR A 19 16.79 0.58 -0.10
CA TYR A 19 16.20 1.86 0.23
C TYR A 19 15.47 1.74 1.56
N LEU A 20 15.70 2.70 2.44
CA LEU A 20 14.93 2.88 3.66
C LEU A 20 14.08 4.13 3.46
N TYR A 21 12.78 3.95 3.33
CA TYR A 21 11.82 5.03 3.26
C TYR A 21 11.37 5.40 4.67
N THR A 22 11.20 6.71 4.91
CA THR A 22 10.58 7.23 6.12
C THR A 22 9.30 7.94 5.72
N PHE A 23 8.17 7.45 6.20
CA PHE A 23 6.84 8.00 5.93
C PHE A 23 6.32 8.74 7.16
N GLU A 24 5.87 9.98 6.97
CA GLU A 24 4.97 10.63 7.92
C GLU A 24 3.54 10.33 7.48
N VAL A 25 2.79 9.62 8.31
CA VAL A 25 1.41 9.20 8.04
C VAL A 25 0.47 10.03 8.90
N LEU A 26 -0.50 10.71 8.28
CA LEU A 26 -1.43 11.60 8.94
C LEU A 26 -2.87 11.10 8.77
N ILE A 27 -3.67 11.20 9.83
CA ILE A 27 -5.13 11.03 9.73
C ILE A 27 -5.74 12.34 9.23
N VAL A 28 -6.33 12.33 8.03
CA VAL A 28 -6.95 13.51 7.39
C VAL A 28 -8.44 13.67 7.72
N SER A 29 -9.14 12.57 7.99
CA SER A 29 -10.56 12.54 8.29
C SER A 29 -10.95 11.20 8.92
N GLY A 30 -12.10 11.15 9.61
CA GLY A 30 -12.64 9.90 10.15
C GLY A 30 -13.50 10.11 11.39
N PRO A 31 -14.02 9.02 11.97
CA PRO A 31 -14.81 9.07 13.21
C PRO A 31 -13.89 9.38 14.40
N LEU A 32 -13.73 10.67 14.71
CA LEU A 32 -12.97 11.14 15.86
C LEU A 32 -13.83 12.06 16.71
N ALA A 33 -13.74 11.91 18.04
CA ALA A 33 -14.45 12.81 18.95
C ALA A 33 -13.97 14.25 18.77
N LEU A 34 -14.90 15.22 18.67
CA LEU A 34 -14.56 16.63 18.50
C LEU A 34 -13.63 17.17 19.59
N SER A 35 -13.81 16.69 20.84
CA SER A 35 -12.94 17.03 21.96
C SER A 35 -11.50 16.53 21.78
N PHE A 36 -11.33 15.37 21.15
CA PHE A 36 -10.03 14.79 20.84
C PHE A 36 -9.33 15.59 19.74
N VAL A 37 -10.03 15.90 18.64
CA VAL A 37 -9.47 16.69 17.52
C VAL A 37 -9.09 18.10 17.96
N LYS A 38 -9.87 18.73 18.85
CA LYS A 38 -9.54 20.06 19.41
C LYS A 38 -8.21 20.07 20.18
N LYS A 39 -7.89 18.98 20.88
CA LYS A 39 -6.63 18.84 21.64
C LYS A 39 -5.48 18.36 20.75
N ASN A 40 -5.79 17.55 19.74
CA ASN A 40 -4.83 16.91 18.84
C ASN A 40 -5.07 17.38 17.41
N LYS A 41 -4.58 18.60 17.09
CA LYS A 41 -4.79 19.23 15.78
C LYS A 41 -4.18 18.43 14.61
N VAL A 42 -3.13 17.67 14.89
CA VAL A 42 -2.47 16.75 13.96
C VAL A 42 -2.32 15.42 14.67
N ILE A 43 -2.74 14.35 14.01
CA ILE A 43 -2.60 12.98 14.50
C ILE A 43 -1.74 12.25 13.46
N SER A 44 -0.48 11.99 13.80
CA SER A 44 0.48 11.37 12.88
C SER A 44 1.32 10.28 13.52
N ARG A 45 1.93 9.46 12.67
CA ARG A 45 2.93 8.44 13.01
C ARG A 45 4.05 8.48 11.99
N THR A 46 5.28 8.29 12.46
CA THR A 46 6.45 8.11 11.59
C THR A 46 6.74 6.62 11.46
N ILE A 47 6.76 6.12 10.23
CA ILE A 47 6.97 4.71 9.90
C ILE A 47 8.20 4.60 9.01
N GLN A 48 9.09 3.66 9.31
CA GLN A 48 10.19 3.31 8.43
C GLN A 48 9.89 1.99 7.73
N MET A 49 10.12 1.95 6.41
CA MET A 49 9.88 0.77 5.60
C MET A 49 11.03 0.56 4.61
N ARG A 50 11.44 -0.69 4.42
CA ARG A 50 12.40 -1.04 3.37
C ARG A 50 11.73 -0.98 2.01
N GLY A 51 12.50 -0.64 0.98
CA GLY A 51 12.02 -0.58 -0.40
C GLY A 51 11.69 -1.93 -1.03
N ASP A 52 11.98 -3.03 -0.35
CA ASP A 52 11.62 -4.39 -0.75
C ASP A 52 10.33 -4.90 -0.10
N GLN A 53 9.64 -4.04 0.67
CA GLN A 53 8.36 -4.38 1.29
C GLN A 53 7.18 -3.96 0.41
N THR A 54 6.10 -4.73 0.47
CA THR A 54 4.86 -4.51 -0.30
C THR A 54 4.01 -3.39 0.30
N LEU A 55 3.00 -2.92 -0.45
CA LEU A 55 2.02 -1.96 0.08
C LEU A 55 1.12 -2.59 1.15
N GLU A 56 0.87 -3.89 1.07
CA GLU A 56 0.22 -4.65 2.15
C GLU A 56 1.03 -4.57 3.46
N GLN A 57 2.37 -4.73 3.39
CA GLN A 57 3.21 -4.59 4.58
C GLN A 57 3.23 -3.16 5.12
N LEU A 58 3.10 -2.15 4.25
CA LEU A 58 2.88 -0.77 4.67
C LEU A 58 1.53 -0.63 5.40
N HIS A 59 0.47 -1.25 4.89
CA HIS A 59 -0.87 -1.24 5.51
C HIS A 59 -0.81 -1.81 6.93
N GLN A 60 -0.19 -2.98 7.11
CA GLN A 60 -0.02 -3.61 8.42
C GLN A 60 0.78 -2.72 9.39
N ALA A 61 1.84 -2.06 8.91
CA ALA A 61 2.63 -1.14 9.72
C ALA A 61 1.82 0.10 10.15
N ILE A 62 0.98 0.65 9.26
CA ILE A 62 0.06 1.75 9.57
C ILE A 62 -0.94 1.30 10.64
N PHE A 63 -1.56 0.13 10.49
CA PHE A 63 -2.53 -0.39 11.44
C PHE A 63 -1.92 -0.58 12.82
N SER A 64 -0.75 -1.20 12.90
CA SER A 64 -0.01 -1.35 14.16
C SER A 64 0.33 0.00 14.79
N ALA A 65 0.81 0.98 14.00
CA ALA A 65 1.21 2.30 14.51
C ALA A 65 0.02 3.12 15.07
N PHE A 66 -1.19 2.86 14.59
CA PHE A 66 -2.42 3.52 15.05
C PHE A 66 -3.28 2.63 15.96
N GLU A 67 -2.77 1.47 16.40
CA GLU A 67 -3.48 0.53 17.27
C GLU A 67 -4.86 0.13 16.70
N ARG A 68 -4.91 -0.13 15.39
CA ARG A 68 -6.11 -0.59 14.68
C ARG A 68 -6.09 -2.11 14.54
N GLU A 69 -7.22 -2.75 14.83
CA GLU A 69 -7.32 -4.22 14.84
C GLU A 69 -8.26 -4.79 13.77
N GLU A 70 -9.27 -4.03 13.33
CA GLU A 70 -10.24 -4.49 12.33
C GLU A 70 -9.81 -4.13 10.91
N GLU A 71 -9.39 -5.15 10.15
CA GLU A 71 -9.12 -5.02 8.71
C GLU A 71 -10.43 -4.77 7.94
N HIS A 72 -10.40 -3.73 7.12
CA HIS A 72 -11.44 -3.39 6.14
C HIS A 72 -10.78 -3.27 4.77
N MET A 73 -11.57 -3.22 3.69
CA MET A 73 -11.04 -2.93 2.36
C MET A 73 -10.27 -1.60 2.36
N TYR A 74 -9.13 -1.61 1.68
CA TYR A 74 -8.24 -0.46 1.58
C TYR A 74 -7.64 -0.38 0.18
N GLU A 75 -7.19 0.83 -0.16
CA GLU A 75 -6.45 1.12 -1.39
C GLU A 75 -5.34 2.14 -1.11
N PHE A 76 -4.32 2.15 -1.95
CA PHE A 76 -3.31 3.21 -1.97
C PHE A 76 -3.43 4.02 -3.25
N GLN A 77 -3.51 5.35 -3.11
CA GLN A 77 -3.55 6.27 -4.24
C GLN A 77 -2.23 7.06 -4.31
N VAL A 78 -1.54 7.02 -5.45
CA VAL A 78 -0.23 7.66 -5.62
C VAL A 78 -0.20 8.56 -6.86
N GLY A 79 0.28 9.79 -6.69
CA GLY A 79 0.46 10.77 -7.76
C GLY A 79 -0.74 11.70 -8.02
N GLY A 80 -1.78 11.64 -7.19
CA GLY A 80 -2.90 12.59 -7.21
C GLY A 80 -2.60 13.90 -6.47
N LYS A 81 -3.51 14.87 -6.60
CA LYS A 81 -3.47 16.18 -5.92
C LYS A 81 -4.10 16.17 -4.52
N GLY A 82 -4.80 15.11 -4.16
CA GLY A 82 -5.45 14.97 -2.86
C GLY A 82 -6.10 13.60 -2.66
N PRO A 83 -6.77 13.38 -1.52
CA PRO A 83 -7.53 12.16 -1.26
C PRO A 83 -8.60 11.95 -2.34
N MET A 84 -8.76 10.72 -2.81
CA MET A 84 -9.76 10.34 -3.82
C MET A 84 -9.62 11.08 -5.17
N ASP A 85 -8.39 11.47 -5.56
CA ASP A 85 -8.16 12.09 -6.87
C ASP A 85 -8.36 11.03 -7.98
N PRO A 86 -9.31 11.21 -8.92
CA PRO A 86 -9.55 10.26 -10.00
C PRO A 86 -8.35 10.04 -10.93
N GLN A 87 -7.37 10.94 -10.93
CA GLN A 87 -6.16 10.84 -11.74
C GLN A 87 -5.02 10.12 -11.00
N ALA A 88 -5.20 9.78 -9.72
CA ALA A 88 -4.21 9.03 -8.97
C ALA A 88 -4.13 7.57 -9.44
N ARG A 89 -2.92 6.99 -9.38
CA ARG A 89 -2.76 5.55 -9.56
C ARG A 89 -3.30 4.84 -8.33
N ARG A 90 -4.30 3.96 -8.52
CA ARG A 90 -4.92 3.17 -7.46
C ARG A 90 -4.27 1.79 -7.36
N TYR A 91 -3.82 1.41 -6.18
CA TYR A 91 -3.34 0.07 -5.87
C TYR A 91 -4.34 -0.56 -4.90
N GLU A 92 -4.95 -1.65 -5.31
CA GLU A 92 -6.07 -2.30 -4.62
C GLU A 92 -5.68 -3.73 -4.22
N LEU A 93 -6.39 -4.30 -3.26
CA LEU A 93 -6.26 -5.72 -2.94
C LEU A 93 -6.76 -6.53 -4.14
N GLY A 94 -5.96 -7.49 -4.61
CA GLY A 94 -6.30 -8.35 -5.74
C GLY A 94 -7.52 -9.24 -5.46
N LEU A 95 -8.72 -8.68 -5.56
CA LEU A 95 -9.96 -9.45 -5.59
C LEU A 95 -10.03 -10.15 -6.95
N ASP A 96 -10.09 -11.49 -6.92
CA ASP A 96 -10.31 -12.34 -8.10
C ASP A 96 -11.51 -11.78 -8.90
N ASP A 97 -11.36 -11.63 -10.22
CA ASP A 97 -12.23 -10.87 -11.15
C ASP A 97 -13.71 -11.34 -11.14
N GLY A 98 -14.43 -11.00 -10.08
CA GLY A 98 -15.83 -11.30 -9.87
C GLY A 98 -16.67 -10.02 -9.87
N ASP A 99 -16.87 -9.45 -11.06
CA ASP A 99 -17.90 -8.45 -11.37
C ASP A 99 -17.83 -7.13 -10.57
N ALA A 100 -16.95 -6.21 -11.00
CA ALA A 100 -17.08 -4.80 -10.65
C ALA A 100 -17.15 -3.98 -11.94
N GLY A 101 -18.32 -3.38 -12.17
CA GLY A 101 -18.61 -2.50 -13.30
C GLY A 101 -17.53 -1.44 -13.52
N GLN A 102 -17.42 -0.99 -14.77
CA GLN A 102 -16.43 -0.06 -15.32
C GLN A 102 -16.05 1.11 -14.37
N GLU A 103 -15.11 0.86 -13.47
CA GLU A 103 -14.26 1.87 -12.85
C GLU A 103 -12.83 1.63 -13.32
N ALA A 104 -12.03 2.72 -13.35
CA ALA A 104 -10.69 2.71 -13.89
C ALA A 104 -9.85 1.53 -13.35
N ARG A 105 -9.23 0.76 -14.25
CA ARG A 105 -8.40 -0.40 -13.90
C ARG A 105 -7.36 0.00 -12.85
N ALA A 106 -7.24 -0.79 -11.79
CA ALA A 106 -6.20 -0.62 -10.78
C ALA A 106 -4.81 -0.57 -11.45
N ALA A 107 -3.94 0.29 -10.93
CA ALA A 107 -2.56 0.44 -11.37
C ALA A 107 -1.66 -0.73 -10.93
N GLY A 108 -2.08 -1.50 -9.92
CA GLY A 108 -1.36 -2.67 -9.45
C GLY A 108 -2.00 -3.30 -8.21
N ASP A 109 -1.41 -4.43 -7.82
CA ASP A 109 -1.78 -5.25 -6.66
C ASP A 109 -0.90 -4.87 -5.46
N VAL A 110 -1.53 -4.60 -4.31
CA VAL A 110 -0.83 -4.21 -3.07
C VAL A 110 0.07 -5.31 -2.50
N GLU A 111 -0.17 -6.57 -2.88
CA GLU A 111 0.61 -7.73 -2.42
C GLU A 111 1.92 -7.92 -3.20
N ARG A 112 2.19 -7.09 -4.21
CA ARG A 112 3.36 -7.22 -5.11
C ARG A 112 4.31 -6.04 -5.01
N THR A 113 5.60 -6.33 -5.23
CA THR A 113 6.69 -5.35 -5.34
C THR A 113 6.98 -4.97 -6.78
#